data_AF-T1AVF5-F1
#
_entry.id   AF-T1AVF5-F1
#
_cell.length_a   1.000
_cell.length_b   1.000
_cell.length_c   1.000
_cell.angle_alpha   90.00
_cell.angle_beta   90.00
_cell.angle_gamma   90.00
#
_symmetry.space_group_name_H-M   'P 1'
#
loop_
_entity.id
_entity.type
_entity.pdbx_description
1 polymer ?
#
loop_
_entity_poly.entity_id
_entity_poly.type
_entity_poly.pdbx_seq_one_letter_code
_entity_poly.pdbx_strand_id
1 'polypeptide(L)'
;MCGWIINGLKYTGVDAQFAPINDIISNGRKISGNAQTRRDGMLLQHGTILYDLNVVKMFSLLNVSKEKISDKMIKSAEERVTSVKSQTGASFEELYKSILRGFTEYKDYGIGMLSPGELRRAEELEKTYSSDAWNFSR
;
A
#
# COMPACT_ATOMS: atom_id res chain seq x y z
N MET A 1 1.95 -3.57 -13.38
CA MET A 1 1.07 -3.85 -12.21
C MET A 1 0.56 -2.59 -11.53
N CYS A 2 1.34 -1.52 -11.34
CA CYS A 2 0.81 -0.25 -10.81
C CYS A 2 -0.39 0.30 -11.63
N GLY A 3 -0.42 0.07 -12.94
CA GLY A 3 -1.58 0.39 -13.79
C GLY A 3 -2.89 -0.27 -13.36
N TRP A 4 -2.86 -1.48 -12.79
CA TRP A 4 -4.06 -2.16 -12.30
C TRP A 4 -4.61 -1.48 -11.03
N ILE A 5 -3.71 -1.03 -10.14
CA ILE A 5 -4.08 -0.22 -8.97
C ILE A 5 -4.68 1.11 -9.43
N ILE A 6 -4.04 1.80 -10.39
CA ILE A 6 -4.55 3.06 -10.96
C ILE A 6 -5.95 2.86 -11.56
N ASN A 7 -6.15 1.80 -12.34
CA ASN A 7 -7.47 1.49 -12.91
C ASN A 7 -8.51 1.22 -11.81
N GLY A 8 -8.14 0.52 -10.74
CA GLY A 8 -9.01 0.32 -9.60
C GLY A 8 -9.40 1.63 -8.90
N LEU A 9 -8.42 2.51 -8.65
CA LEU A 9 -8.64 3.81 -8.01
C LEU A 9 -9.59 4.73 -8.80
N LYS A 10 -9.61 4.62 -10.14
CA LYS A 10 -10.57 5.37 -10.96
C LYS A 10 -12.03 5.08 -10.59
N TYR A 11 -12.35 3.85 -10.19
CA TYR A 11 -13.71 3.47 -9.80
C TYR A 11 -14.17 4.11 -8.49
N THR A 12 -13.24 4.57 -7.65
CA THR A 12 -13.58 5.36 -6.46
C THR A 12 -13.64 6.87 -6.75
N GLY A 13 -13.37 7.30 -7.98
CA GLY A 13 -13.27 8.71 -8.36
C GLY A 13 -11.90 9.35 -8.13
N VAL A 14 -10.88 8.56 -7.77
CA VAL A 14 -9.51 9.06 -7.63
C VAL A 14 -8.84 9.09 -9.00
N ASP A 15 -8.42 10.28 -9.45
CA ASP A 15 -7.52 10.41 -10.59
C ASP A 15 -6.07 10.22 -10.12
N ALA A 16 -5.43 9.18 -10.62
CA ALA A 16 -4.11 8.74 -10.18
C ALA A 16 -3.19 8.43 -11.36
N GLN A 17 -1.90 8.68 -11.16
CA GLN A 17 -0.86 8.39 -12.12
C GLN A 17 0.37 7.80 -11.44
N PHE A 18 1.16 7.07 -12.22
CA PHE A 18 2.42 6.53 -11.75
C PHE A 18 3.48 7.63 -11.64
N ALA A 19 4.21 7.65 -10.53
CA ALA A 19 5.36 8.50 -10.30
C ALA A 19 6.59 7.62 -10.00
N PRO A 20 7.63 7.65 -10.84
CA PRO A 20 8.84 6.88 -10.61
C PRO A 20 9.48 7.17 -9.23
N ILE A 21 10.11 6.19 -8.58
CA ILE A 21 10.36 4.83 -9.08
C ILE A 21 9.24 3.83 -8.79
N ASN A 22 8.38 4.10 -7.82
CA ASN A 22 7.45 3.11 -7.27
C ASN A 22 6.16 3.69 -6.70
N ASP A 23 5.91 4.98 -6.89
CA ASP A 23 4.79 5.67 -6.30
C ASP A 23 3.61 5.78 -7.26
N ILE A 24 2.42 5.87 -6.68
CA ILE A 24 1.24 6.33 -7.37
C ILE A 24 0.82 7.62 -6.66
N ILE A 25 0.62 8.66 -7.45
CA ILE A 25 0.25 9.99 -6.98
C ILE A 25 -1.12 10.39 -7.52
N SER A 26 -1.82 11.23 -6.77
CA SER A 26 -3.05 11.89 -7.16
C SER A 26 -2.97 13.35 -6.72
N ASN A 27 -3.25 14.28 -7.64
CA ASN A 27 -3.11 15.72 -7.40
C ASN A 27 -1.72 16.11 -6.83
N GLY A 28 -0.66 15.52 -7.38
CA GLY A 28 0.73 15.75 -6.93
C GLY A 28 1.10 15.09 -5.59
N ARG A 29 0.17 14.39 -4.93
CA ARG A 29 0.37 13.79 -3.60
C ARG A 29 0.36 12.26 -3.68
N LYS A 30 1.26 11.62 -2.95
CA LYS A 30 1.37 10.15 -2.91
C LYS A 30 0.15 9.52 -2.27
N ILE A 31 -0.45 8.54 -2.94
CA ILE A 31 -1.58 7.75 -2.45
C ILE A 31 -1.25 6.25 -2.34
N SER A 32 -0.19 5.78 -3.00
CA SER A 32 0.28 4.41 -2.89
C SER A 32 1.78 4.32 -3.11
N GLY A 33 2.44 3.42 -2.38
CA GLY A 33 3.85 3.07 -2.57
C GLY A 33 3.97 1.59 -2.87
N ASN A 34 4.78 1.22 -3.86
CA ASN A 34 4.88 -0.13 -4.36
C ASN A 34 6.31 -0.67 -4.23
N ALA A 35 6.46 -1.98 -4.26
CA ALA A 35 7.75 -2.65 -4.28
C ALA A 35 7.63 -3.97 -5.05
N GLN A 36 8.76 -4.43 -5.55
CA GLN A 36 8.82 -5.60 -6.42
C GLN A 36 10.07 -6.43 -6.10
N THR A 37 9.88 -7.74 -5.92
CA THR A 37 10.97 -8.70 -5.74
C THR A 37 10.92 -9.75 -6.85
N ARG A 38 12.07 -10.09 -7.42
CA ARG A 38 12.23 -11.14 -8.43
C ARG A 38 13.17 -12.21 -7.89
N ARG A 39 12.71 -13.45 -7.81
CA ARG A 39 13.49 -14.56 -7.26
C ARG A 39 12.99 -15.88 -7.83
N ASP A 40 13.90 -16.77 -8.22
CA ASP A 40 13.59 -18.14 -8.67
C ASP A 40 12.51 -18.20 -9.77
N GLY A 41 12.57 -17.26 -10.73
CA GLY A 41 11.58 -17.13 -11.82
C GLY A 41 10.24 -16.51 -11.41
N MET A 42 10.04 -16.20 -10.13
CA MET A 42 8.82 -15.63 -9.57
C MET A 42 8.93 -14.12 -9.39
N LEU A 43 7.80 -13.44 -9.56
CA LEU A 43 7.64 -12.00 -9.38
C LEU A 43 6.64 -11.73 -8.24
N LEU A 44 7.12 -11.13 -7.16
CA LEU A 44 6.27 -10.61 -6.10
C LEU A 44 6.12 -9.10 -6.27
N GLN A 45 4.90 -8.65 -6.52
CA GLN A 45 4.54 -7.23 -6.45
C GLN A 45 3.70 -7.01 -5.20
N HIS A 46 4.09 -6.05 -4.39
CA HIS A 46 3.34 -5.65 -3.20
C HIS A 46 3.42 -4.15 -3.00
N GLY A 47 2.63 -3.62 -2.08
CA GLY A 47 2.60 -2.19 -1.82
C GLY A 47 1.51 -1.83 -0.83
N THR A 48 1.30 -0.53 -0.72
CA THR A 48 0.27 0.07 0.12
C THR A 48 -0.65 0.93 -0.72
N ILE A 49 -1.91 1.08 -0.27
CA ILE A 49 -2.83 2.12 -0.72
C ILE A 49 -3.26 2.85 0.55
N LEU A 50 -3.07 4.17 0.58
CA LEU A 50 -3.46 5.01 1.71
C LEU A 50 -4.98 5.18 1.68
N TYR A 51 -5.69 4.38 2.46
CA TYR A 51 -7.15 4.47 2.58
C TYR A 51 -7.58 5.66 3.45
N ASP A 52 -7.09 5.69 4.70
CA ASP A 52 -7.33 6.74 5.69
C ASP A 52 -6.02 6.93 6.48
N LEU A 53 -5.56 8.17 6.60
CA LEU A 53 -4.22 8.47 7.11
C LEU A 53 -4.28 9.48 8.24
N ASN A 54 -3.72 9.10 9.39
CA ASN A 54 -3.37 10.02 10.46
C ASN A 54 -1.85 10.30 10.39
N VAL A 55 -1.49 11.43 9.79
CA VAL A 55 -0.09 11.82 9.58
C VAL A 55 0.64 11.97 10.92
N VAL A 56 0.01 12.60 11.92
CA VAL A 56 0.59 12.77 13.26
C VAL A 56 0.97 11.42 13.88
N LYS A 57 0.04 10.46 13.88
CA LYS A 57 0.28 9.11 14.40
C LYS A 57 1.38 8.39 13.61
N MET A 58 1.38 8.50 12.29
CA MET A 58 2.42 7.91 11.44
C MET A 58 3.81 8.41 11.86
N PHE A 59 4.00 9.73 12.00
CA PHE A 59 5.30 10.28 12.41
C PHE A 59 5.69 9.97 13.85
N SER A 60 4.73 9.76 14.75
CA SER A 60 5.04 9.31 16.12
C SER A 60 5.59 7.88 16.19
N LEU A 61 5.32 7.05 15.17
CA LEU A 61 5.73 5.65 15.11
C LEU A 61 6.97 5.43 14.25
N LEU A 62 7.19 6.29 13.27
CA LEU A 62 8.39 6.24 12.43
C LEU A 62 9.61 6.69 13.25
N ASN A 63 10.74 6.01 13.03
CA ASN A 63 12.02 6.38 13.65
C ASN A 63 12.63 7.60 12.93
N VAL A 64 11.99 8.75 13.11
CA VAL A 64 12.49 10.06 12.69
C VAL A 64 13.10 10.75 13.90
N SER A 65 14.21 11.48 13.72
CA SER A 65 14.84 12.18 14.85
C SER A 65 13.85 13.16 15.49
N LYS A 66 13.85 13.26 16.83
CA LYS A 66 12.89 14.12 17.56
C LYS A 66 12.96 15.59 17.13
N GLU A 67 14.15 16.08 16.80
CA GLU A 67 14.37 17.42 16.22
C GLU A 67 13.67 17.63 14.86
N LYS A 68 13.35 16.54 14.14
CA LYS A 68 12.65 16.56 12.85
C LYS A 68 11.13 16.43 12.98
N ILE A 69 10.58 16.13 14.17
CA ILE A 69 9.12 16.14 14.40
C ILE A 69 8.72 17.57 14.80
N SER A 70 8.75 18.48 13.83
CA SER A 70 8.19 19.82 13.98
C SER A 70 6.84 19.91 13.28
N ASP A 71 5.98 20.84 13.70
CA ASP A 71 4.70 21.13 13.03
C ASP A 71 4.90 21.41 11.53
N LYS A 72 6.04 22.02 11.17
CA LYS A 72 6.41 22.28 9.77
C LYS A 72 6.60 21.00 8.97
N MET A 73 7.17 19.95 9.57
CA MET A 73 7.35 18.65 8.92
C MET A 73 6.05 17.87 8.81
N ILE A 74 5.18 17.93 9.83
CA ILE A 74 3.84 17.32 9.76
C ILE A 74 3.04 17.96 8.63
N LYS A 75 2.99 19.30 8.56
CA LYS A 75 2.35 20.04 7.47
C LYS A 75 2.95 19.69 6.11
N SER A 76 4.28 19.66 6.02
CA SER A 76 4.96 19.27 4.78
C SER A 76 4.63 17.83 4.36
N ALA A 77 4.42 16.92 5.31
CA ALA A 77 4.01 15.56 4.99
C ALA A 77 2.55 15.50 4.54
N GLU A 78 1.63 16.22 5.19
CA GLU A 78 0.24 16.37 4.75
C GLU A 78 0.12 16.94 3.32
N GLU A 79 1.06 17.80 2.93
CA GLU A 79 1.18 18.33 1.57
C GLU A 79 1.71 17.29 0.56
N ARG A 80 2.38 16.23 1.01
CA ARG A 80 3.04 15.22 0.15
C ARG A 80 2.25 13.94 -0.02
N VAL A 81 1.35 13.61 0.90
CA VAL A 81 0.55 12.38 0.87
C VAL A 81 -0.93 12.68 0.89
N THR A 82 -1.73 11.73 0.42
CA THR A 82 -3.19 11.83 0.38
C THR A 82 -3.79 10.45 0.59
N SER A 83 -5.10 10.39 0.81
CA SER A 83 -5.80 9.13 1.03
C SER A 83 -7.10 9.07 0.24
N VAL A 84 -7.54 7.85 -0.10
CA VAL A 84 -8.77 7.63 -0.87
C VAL A 84 -9.97 8.27 -0.18
N LYS A 85 -10.10 8.04 1.14
CA LYS A 85 -11.19 8.60 1.94
C LYS A 85 -11.19 10.13 1.94
N SER A 86 -10.02 10.76 2.05
CA SER A 86 -9.91 12.23 2.04
C SER A 86 -10.27 12.87 0.71
N GLN A 87 -10.12 12.16 -0.41
CA GLN A 87 -10.41 12.70 -1.73
C GLN A 87 -11.84 12.49 -2.18
N THR A 88 -12.44 11.35 -1.81
CA THR A 88 -13.69 10.88 -2.44
C THR A 88 -14.77 10.52 -1.44
N GLY A 89 -14.42 10.35 -0.16
CA GLY A 89 -15.35 9.83 0.86
C GLY A 89 -15.66 8.34 0.72
N ALA A 90 -15.09 7.64 -0.27
CA ALA A 90 -15.32 6.22 -0.48
C ALA A 90 -14.94 5.40 0.78
N SER A 91 -15.78 4.43 1.09
CA SER A 91 -15.55 3.46 2.16
C SER A 91 -14.43 2.48 1.79
N PHE A 92 -13.90 1.81 2.81
CA PHE A 92 -12.88 0.77 2.63
C PHE A 92 -13.39 -0.36 1.72
N GLU A 93 -14.66 -0.72 1.87
CA GLU A 93 -15.29 -1.79 1.09
C GLU A 93 -15.43 -1.41 -0.39
N GLU A 94 -15.79 -0.15 -0.68
CA GLU A 94 -15.83 0.37 -2.06
C GLU A 94 -14.44 0.40 -2.68
N LEU A 95 -13.43 0.83 -1.92
CA LEU A 95 -12.04 0.77 -2.37
C LEU A 95 -11.62 -0.67 -2.65
N TYR A 96 -11.88 -1.61 -1.73
CA TYR A 96 -11.53 -3.02 -1.89
C TYR A 96 -12.12 -3.61 -3.17
N LYS A 97 -13.44 -3.44 -3.40
CA LYS A 97 -14.13 -3.89 -4.61
C LYS A 97 -13.58 -3.23 -5.87
N SER A 98 -13.27 -1.95 -5.80
CA SER A 98 -12.71 -1.18 -6.91
C SER A 98 -11.32 -1.66 -7.31
N ILE A 99 -10.45 -1.94 -6.34
CA ILE A 99 -9.14 -2.52 -6.58
C ILE A 99 -9.29 -3.93 -7.14
N LEU A 100 -10.12 -4.78 -6.54
CA LEU A 100 -10.38 -6.13 -7.06
C LEU A 100 -10.80 -6.09 -8.53
N ARG A 101 -11.73 -5.19 -8.88
CA ARG A 101 -12.13 -4.94 -10.27
C ARG A 101 -10.95 -4.52 -11.15
N GLY A 102 -10.11 -3.59 -10.70
CA GLY A 102 -8.91 -3.17 -11.44
C GLY A 102 -7.96 -4.34 -11.77
N PHE A 103 -7.88 -5.33 -10.88
CA PHE A 103 -7.07 -6.54 -11.07
C PHE A 103 -7.74 -7.59 -11.97
N THR A 104 -9.06 -7.80 -11.87
CA THR A 104 -9.75 -8.90 -12.58
C THR A 104 -10.38 -8.50 -13.91
N GLU A 105 -10.79 -7.24 -14.06
CA GLU A 105 -11.54 -6.82 -15.24
C GLU A 105 -10.71 -6.97 -16.52
N TYR A 106 -11.34 -7.56 -17.55
CA TYR A 106 -10.76 -7.89 -18.86
C TYR A 106 -9.55 -8.82 -18.82
N LYS A 107 -9.40 -9.64 -17.76
CA LYS A 107 -8.29 -10.58 -17.62
C LYS A 107 -8.80 -11.97 -17.24
N ASP A 108 -8.07 -12.98 -17.65
CA ASP A 108 -8.33 -14.38 -17.30
C ASP A 108 -7.72 -14.71 -15.92
N TYR A 109 -8.13 -13.96 -14.90
CA TYR A 109 -7.70 -14.15 -13.51
C TYR A 109 -8.91 -14.36 -12.61
N GLY A 110 -8.85 -15.38 -11.78
CA GLY A 110 -9.86 -15.68 -10.78
C GLY A 110 -9.44 -15.27 -9.37
N ILE A 111 -10.41 -15.23 -8.47
CA ILE A 111 -10.14 -15.14 -7.03
C ILE A 111 -9.71 -16.53 -6.57
N GLY A 112 -8.48 -16.66 -6.11
CA GLY A 112 -7.97 -17.85 -5.45
C GLY A 112 -8.19 -17.79 -3.94
N MET A 113 -8.27 -18.97 -3.31
CA MET A 113 -8.17 -19.12 -1.87
C MET A 113 -6.82 -19.74 -1.52
N LEU A 114 -6.28 -19.37 -0.35
CA LEU A 114 -5.08 -20.02 0.17
C LEU A 114 -5.40 -21.50 0.44
N SER A 115 -4.57 -22.39 -0.09
CA SER A 115 -4.64 -23.82 0.17
C SER A 115 -4.25 -24.12 1.63
N PRO A 116 -4.68 -25.27 2.17
CA PRO A 116 -4.24 -25.70 3.51
C PRO A 116 -2.72 -25.81 3.64
N GLY A 117 -2.00 -26.11 2.56
CA GLY A 117 -0.54 -26.15 2.56
C GLY A 117 0.10 -24.77 2.69
N GLU A 118 -0.44 -23.77 1.97
CA GLU A 118 0.02 -22.38 2.07
C GLU A 118 -0.26 -21.79 3.46
N LEU A 119 -1.42 -22.08 4.05
CA LEU A 119 -1.77 -21.64 5.40
C LEU A 119 -0.83 -22.24 6.45
N ARG A 120 -0.57 -23.56 6.41
CA ARG A 120 0.41 -24.19 7.30
C ARG A 120 1.80 -23.58 7.14
N ARG A 121 2.21 -23.31 5.89
CA ARG A 121 3.51 -22.67 5.65
C ARG A 121 3.56 -21.25 6.20
N ALA A 122 2.48 -20.49 6.10
CA ALA A 122 2.39 -19.16 6.69
C ALA A 122 2.53 -19.21 8.23
N GLU A 123 1.86 -20.15 8.90
CA GLU A 123 1.98 -20.38 10.35
C GLU A 123 3.41 -20.77 10.76
N GLU A 124 4.10 -21.60 9.97
CA GLU A 124 5.51 -21.92 10.22
C GLU A 124 6.41 -20.68 10.11
N LEU A 125 6.20 -19.87 9.08
CA LEU A 125 6.98 -18.67 8.80
C LEU A 125 6.71 -17.54 9.79
N GLU A 126 5.49 -17.47 10.34
CA GLU A 126 5.11 -16.50 11.37
C GLU A 126 6.08 -16.53 12.55
N LYS A 127 6.53 -17.72 12.97
CA LYS A 127 7.51 -17.87 14.06
C LYS A 127 8.81 -17.11 13.80
N THR A 128 9.24 -17.05 12.55
CA THR A 128 10.41 -16.26 12.13
C THR A 128 10.06 -14.78 12.06
N TYR A 129 9.02 -14.42 11.31
CA TYR A 129 8.68 -13.02 11.03
C TYR A 129 8.14 -12.23 12.23
N SER A 130 7.65 -12.92 13.25
CA SER A 130 7.26 -12.32 14.54
C SER A 130 8.43 -12.18 15.53
N SER A 131 9.58 -12.82 15.27
CA SER A 131 10.70 -12.82 16.21
C SER A 131 11.47 -11.50 16.22
N ASP A 132 11.93 -11.09 17.40
CA ASP A 132 12.84 -9.95 17.57
C ASP A 132 14.13 -10.13 16.79
N ALA A 133 14.68 -11.35 16.76
CA ALA A 133 15.87 -11.66 15.99
C ALA A 133 15.71 -11.30 14.50
N TRP A 134 14.53 -11.53 13.93
CA TRP A 134 14.21 -11.10 12.58
C TRP A 134 13.94 -9.60 12.50
N ASN A 135 13.03 -9.08 13.34
CA ASN A 135 12.57 -7.68 13.27
C ASN A 135 13.65 -6.64 13.58
N PHE A 136 14.69 -7.02 14.34
CA PHE A 136 15.85 -6.19 14.64
C PHE A 136 17.12 -6.63 13.90
N SER A 137 17.06 -7.65 13.03
CA SER A 137 18.15 -7.93 12.10
C SER A 137 18.29 -6.73 11.15
N ARG A 138 19.47 -6.12 11.15
CA ARG A 138 19.83 -5.03 10.25
C ARG A 138 20.67 -5.54 9.10
#